data_AF-A0AAX6HAT3-F1
#
_entry.id   AF-A0AAX6HAT3-F1
#
_cell.length_a   1.000
_cell.length_b   1.000
_cell.length_c   1.000
_cell.angle_alpha   90.00
_cell.angle_beta   90.00
_cell.angle_gamma   90.00
#
_symmetry.space_group_name_H-M   'P 1'
#
loop_
_entity.id
_entity.type
_entity.pdbx_description
1 polymer ?
#
loop_
_entity_poly.entity_id
_entity_poly.type
_entity_poly.pdbx_seq_one_letter_code
_entity_poly.pdbx_strand_id
1 'polypeptide(L)'
;MSAPKPTPKLLLLFFLLLLSNPLIISATDDDDDDLEELLAIDAEEEERITPAASHADAVSRAQTIVLELTNENAQKAVADNAALMVLGYAPWCARSAELMPRFAEAAAALRGIGSPVVAAKLDADRHGRAAGALGIRGFPTLLLFVNGSARTYSGGFTGDEIVIWARKKTGDSVMRLSSKSAAEEFLKRHQIYIIGLFEKYEGTEYEEFIKASSADNEIQFVEVNDISIAEILFPDIGSVKQFLGLVKSEPERFERYEDNFQQEKILQFIAYNKFALVSTLTDLNSARLYASPLKIQVFIFAEADDFEHLLLPIQEVARKFKSKIMFVYVDSTDDNLAKPFLTMFGLEPGKPIVTGFDNRIGSKYLLESDPTPSNLDEFCTEMLHGTLSPYFKSEPKPNPDADGMIQKVVGRTFDASVLNSIENVLLEVYTPWCVDCEATSKQVEKLAKHFKAEANLKFARIDASLNEHPKLEVNYFPTLLFYPAGDKANPIKLPKKSSLKELAAIIKGNIKITDDTGVSTDQPKDEL
;
A
#
# COMPACT_ATOMS: atom_id res chain seq x y z
N MET A 1 16.36 -21.79 -70.84
CA MET A 1 14.93 -22.08 -70.60
C MET A 1 14.63 -21.58 -69.19
N SER A 2 14.17 -20.34 -69.02
CA SER A 2 12.76 -19.91 -68.98
C SER A 2 11.99 -20.39 -67.73
N ALA A 3 12.00 -19.52 -66.71
CA ALA A 3 10.87 -19.06 -65.86
C ALA A 3 10.08 -20.09 -64.99
N PRO A 4 9.36 -19.67 -63.92
CA PRO A 4 8.89 -18.32 -63.61
C PRO A 4 9.07 -17.79 -62.16
N LYS A 5 8.58 -16.55 -62.02
CA LYS A 5 8.84 -15.46 -61.06
C LYS A 5 8.11 -15.58 -59.71
N PRO A 6 8.60 -14.85 -58.67
CA PRO A 6 7.84 -14.48 -57.48
C PRO A 6 7.15 -13.11 -57.66
N THR A 7 6.01 -12.87 -57.01
CA THR A 7 5.35 -11.55 -56.96
C THR A 7 5.22 -11.04 -55.51
N PRO A 8 5.66 -9.79 -55.23
CA PRO A 8 5.52 -9.10 -53.96
C PRO A 8 4.45 -7.97 -54.00
N LYS A 9 4.04 -7.46 -52.84
CA LYS A 9 3.40 -6.13 -52.68
C LYS A 9 4.20 -5.40 -51.58
N LEU A 10 5.22 -4.62 -51.93
CA LEU A 10 5.27 -3.22 -52.35
C LEU A 10 4.90 -2.21 -51.25
N LEU A 11 5.91 -1.36 -51.01
CA LEU A 11 6.12 -0.30 -50.04
C LEU A 11 5.77 1.08 -50.67
N LEU A 12 5.86 2.13 -49.83
CA LEU A 12 5.85 3.60 -50.07
C LEU A 12 4.49 4.32 -49.96
N LEU A 13 4.25 5.39 -49.17
CA LEU A 13 5.00 6.52 -48.55
C LEU A 13 4.64 7.88 -49.22
N PHE A 14 4.07 8.79 -48.40
CA PHE A 14 3.85 10.26 -48.50
C PHE A 14 3.15 10.90 -49.73
N PHE A 15 2.12 11.73 -49.50
CA PHE A 15 2.22 13.22 -49.50
C PHE A 15 0.89 13.92 -49.11
N LEU A 16 1.01 15.07 -48.42
CA LEU A 16 -0.02 16.10 -48.16
C LEU A 16 -0.61 16.70 -49.45
N LEU A 17 -1.90 17.08 -49.46
CA LEU A 17 -2.41 18.47 -49.53
C LEU A 17 -3.93 18.55 -49.82
N LEU A 18 -4.54 19.55 -49.18
CA LEU A 18 -5.91 20.08 -49.30
C LEU A 18 -6.43 20.20 -50.74
N LEU A 19 -7.72 19.92 -50.94
CA LEU A 19 -8.58 20.65 -51.87
C LEU A 19 -10.03 20.68 -51.37
N SER A 20 -10.49 21.91 -51.20
CA SER A 20 -11.86 22.39 -51.07
C SER A 20 -12.82 21.83 -52.13
N ASN A 21 -14.08 21.60 -51.76
CA ASN A 21 -15.20 21.88 -52.66
C ASN A 21 -16.48 22.27 -51.90
N PRO A 22 -17.29 23.19 -52.45
CA PRO A 22 -18.33 23.92 -51.73
C PRO A 22 -19.66 23.17 -51.79
N LEU A 23 -20.45 23.27 -50.72
CA LEU A 23 -21.87 22.96 -50.78
C LEU A 23 -22.67 24.26 -50.65
N ILE A 24 -23.27 24.65 -51.77
CA ILE A 24 -24.32 25.66 -51.84
C ILE A 24 -25.57 25.01 -51.25
N ILE A 25 -26.06 25.53 -50.12
CA ILE A 25 -27.44 25.32 -49.66
C ILE A 25 -28.07 26.69 -49.49
N SER A 26 -29.27 26.82 -50.04
CA SER A 26 -30.07 28.04 -50.15
C SER A 26 -30.54 28.55 -48.80
N ALA A 27 -30.51 29.88 -48.66
CA ALA A 27 -31.06 30.63 -47.55
C ALA A 27 -32.58 30.38 -47.38
N THR A 28 -32.95 30.07 -46.15
CA THR A 28 -34.19 30.50 -45.52
C THR A 28 -33.81 31.09 -44.18
N ASP A 29 -34.12 32.37 -44.01
CA ASP A 29 -33.90 33.17 -42.81
C ASP A 29 -34.61 32.55 -41.58
N ASP A 30 -33.87 32.46 -40.46
CA ASP A 30 -34.33 32.43 -39.04
C ASP A 30 -33.44 31.52 -38.15
N ASP A 31 -32.10 31.66 -38.15
CA ASP A 31 -31.21 30.96 -37.18
C ASP A 31 -29.88 31.72 -36.91
N ASP A 32 -29.88 33.07 -36.90
CA ASP A 32 -28.67 33.86 -36.56
C ASP A 32 -28.54 34.16 -35.05
N ASP A 33 -29.60 34.00 -34.24
CA ASP A 33 -29.54 34.25 -32.78
C ASP A 33 -28.90 33.08 -32.00
N ASP A 34 -29.02 31.83 -32.47
CA ASP A 34 -28.48 30.64 -31.77
C ASP A 34 -26.95 30.49 -31.94
N LEU A 35 -26.37 31.08 -33.00
CA LEU A 35 -24.93 31.00 -33.27
C LEU A 35 -24.15 32.08 -32.51
N GLU A 36 -24.73 33.27 -32.30
CA GLU A 36 -24.13 34.29 -31.44
C GLU A 36 -24.20 33.90 -29.95
N GLU A 37 -25.24 33.19 -29.51
CA GLU A 37 -25.33 32.67 -28.13
C GLU A 37 -24.26 31.57 -27.88
N LEU A 38 -24.01 30.68 -28.86
CA LEU A 38 -22.94 29.67 -28.78
C LEU A 38 -21.53 30.29 -28.82
N LEU A 39 -21.31 31.33 -29.63
CA LEU A 39 -20.02 32.05 -29.68
C LEU A 39 -19.78 32.92 -28.43
N ALA A 40 -20.83 33.41 -27.78
CA ALA A 40 -20.74 34.13 -26.51
C ALA A 40 -20.47 33.19 -25.32
N ILE A 41 -20.98 31.95 -25.35
CA ILE A 41 -20.68 30.91 -24.36
C ILE A 41 -19.21 30.46 -24.49
N ASP A 42 -18.72 30.21 -25.72
CA ASP A 42 -17.31 29.87 -25.95
C ASP A 42 -16.35 31.02 -25.55
N ALA A 43 -16.75 32.28 -25.77
CA ALA A 43 -15.97 33.46 -25.38
C ALA A 43 -15.98 33.74 -23.86
N GLU A 44 -17.08 33.45 -23.16
CA GLU A 44 -17.14 33.52 -21.68
C GLU A 44 -16.45 32.32 -21.00
N GLU A 45 -16.34 31.17 -21.68
CA GLU A 45 -15.62 29.98 -21.21
C GLU A 45 -14.10 30.09 -21.42
N GLU A 46 -13.63 30.84 -22.43
CA GLU A 46 -12.23 31.26 -22.57
C GLU A 46 -11.79 32.29 -21.52
N GLU A 47 -12.69 33.14 -21.00
CA GLU A 47 -12.37 34.08 -19.91
C GLU A 47 -12.47 33.47 -18.49
N ARG A 48 -13.00 32.24 -18.32
CA ARG A 48 -13.19 31.59 -17.01
C ARG A 48 -12.40 30.30 -16.76
N ILE A 49 -11.39 29.99 -17.56
CA ILE A 49 -10.45 28.90 -17.26
C ILE A 49 -9.00 29.35 -17.44
N THR A 50 -8.39 29.89 -16.37
CA THR A 50 -6.93 29.94 -16.27
C THR A 50 -6.40 29.48 -14.90
N PRO A 51 -6.31 28.15 -14.71
CA PRO A 51 -5.19 27.56 -13.96
C PRO A 51 -4.27 26.70 -14.86
N ALA A 52 -4.79 26.15 -15.96
CA ALA A 52 -4.06 25.18 -16.79
C ALA A 52 -2.94 25.81 -17.65
N ALA A 53 -3.17 27.00 -18.18
CA ALA A 53 -2.17 27.73 -18.97
C ALA A 53 -0.95 28.16 -18.13
N SER A 54 -1.15 28.52 -16.86
CA SER A 54 -0.04 28.90 -15.96
C SER A 54 0.80 27.69 -15.54
N HIS A 55 0.18 26.51 -15.38
CA HIS A 55 0.86 25.29 -15.01
C HIS A 55 1.69 24.72 -16.17
N ALA A 56 1.14 24.71 -17.40
CA ALA A 56 1.89 24.27 -18.59
C ALA A 56 3.09 25.19 -18.90
N ASP A 57 2.93 26.52 -18.76
CA ASP A 57 4.02 27.47 -18.91
C ASP A 57 5.06 27.38 -17.78
N ALA A 58 4.62 27.13 -16.53
CA ALA A 58 5.51 26.88 -15.40
C ALA A 58 6.30 25.58 -15.59
N VAL A 59 5.67 24.50 -16.05
CA VAL A 59 6.31 23.21 -16.34
C VAL A 59 7.29 23.32 -17.51
N SER A 60 6.93 24.02 -18.58
CA SER A 60 7.80 24.33 -19.73
C SER A 60 9.03 25.16 -19.32
N ARG A 61 8.84 26.22 -18.53
CA ARG A 61 9.94 27.01 -17.95
C ARG A 61 10.75 26.24 -16.93
N ALA A 62 10.17 25.28 -16.22
CA ALA A 62 10.86 24.44 -15.26
C ALA A 62 11.70 23.34 -15.93
N GLN A 63 11.27 22.81 -17.08
CA GLN A 63 12.06 21.90 -17.90
C GLN A 63 13.37 22.54 -18.41
N THR A 64 13.42 23.88 -18.51
CA THR A 64 14.65 24.64 -18.84
C THR A 64 15.57 24.90 -17.64
N ILE A 65 15.13 24.61 -16.40
CA ILE A 65 15.92 24.75 -15.17
C ILE A 65 16.74 23.48 -14.89
N VAL A 66 16.32 22.36 -15.44
CA VAL A 66 16.90 21.04 -15.17
C VAL A 66 17.97 20.73 -16.21
N LEU A 67 19.21 20.56 -15.77
CA LEU A 67 20.34 20.16 -16.62
C LEU A 67 20.09 18.77 -17.21
N GLU A 68 20.27 18.60 -18.52
CA GLU A 68 20.20 17.29 -19.15
C GLU A 68 21.55 16.57 -19.11
N LEU A 69 21.57 15.40 -18.47
CA LEU A 69 22.75 14.55 -18.38
C LEU A 69 22.77 13.51 -19.51
N THR A 70 23.97 13.24 -19.99
CA THR A 70 24.29 12.23 -20.99
C THR A 70 25.45 11.37 -20.51
N ASN A 71 25.84 10.38 -21.32
CA ASN A 71 27.01 9.54 -21.03
C ASN A 71 28.32 10.33 -20.98
N GLU A 72 28.38 11.50 -21.61
CA GLU A 72 29.57 12.33 -21.76
C GLU A 72 29.74 13.34 -20.62
N ASN A 73 28.64 13.89 -20.08
CA ASN A 73 28.70 14.99 -19.11
C ASN A 73 28.37 14.58 -17.67
N ALA A 74 27.75 13.40 -17.42
CA ALA A 74 27.19 13.07 -16.11
C ALA A 74 28.22 13.07 -14.98
N GLN A 75 29.37 12.43 -15.18
CA GLN A 75 30.44 12.40 -14.16
C GLN A 75 31.02 13.78 -13.88
N LYS A 76 31.20 14.59 -14.94
CA LYS A 76 31.68 15.96 -14.81
C LYS A 76 30.68 16.83 -14.05
N ALA A 77 29.39 16.69 -14.32
CA ALA A 77 28.35 17.41 -13.58
C ALA A 77 28.38 17.07 -12.09
N VAL A 78 28.57 15.79 -11.71
CA VAL A 78 28.70 15.40 -10.29
C VAL A 78 29.96 16.00 -9.64
N ALA A 79 31.07 16.09 -10.38
CA ALA A 79 32.33 16.63 -9.87
C ALA A 79 32.33 18.16 -9.76
N ASP A 80 31.70 18.86 -10.71
CA ASP A 80 31.71 20.33 -10.80
C ASP A 80 30.72 21.00 -9.85
N ASN A 81 29.77 20.25 -9.28
CA ASN A 81 28.72 20.79 -8.41
C ASN A 81 28.83 20.24 -6.99
N ALA A 82 28.91 21.14 -6.00
CA ALA A 82 28.95 20.75 -4.58
C ALA A 82 27.66 20.04 -4.15
N ALA A 83 26.51 20.39 -4.74
CA ALA A 83 25.24 19.72 -4.57
C ALA A 83 24.54 19.54 -5.92
N LEU A 84 24.35 18.29 -6.37
CA LEU A 84 23.66 17.96 -7.62
C LEU A 84 22.56 16.94 -7.36
N MET A 85 21.32 17.30 -7.66
CA MET A 85 20.17 16.42 -7.60
C MET A 85 19.85 15.86 -8.98
N VAL A 86 19.80 14.54 -9.14
CA VAL A 86 19.64 13.84 -10.41
C VAL A 86 18.40 12.98 -10.40
N LEU A 87 17.47 13.23 -11.33
CA LEU A 87 16.35 12.36 -11.65
C LEU A 87 16.73 11.41 -12.80
N GLY A 88 16.97 10.14 -12.48
CA GLY A 88 17.08 9.06 -13.45
C GLY A 88 15.71 8.54 -13.85
N TYR A 89 15.37 8.62 -15.13
CA TYR A 89 14.04 8.26 -15.64
C TYR A 89 14.11 7.44 -16.92
N ALA A 90 12.96 6.88 -17.32
CA ALA A 90 12.77 6.28 -18.64
C ALA A 90 11.48 6.83 -19.29
N PRO A 91 11.47 7.19 -20.59
CA PRO A 91 10.31 7.82 -21.24
C PRO A 91 9.03 6.96 -21.23
N TRP A 92 9.17 5.64 -21.20
CA TRP A 92 8.05 4.69 -21.20
C TRP A 92 7.49 4.39 -19.79
N CYS A 93 8.12 4.90 -18.73
CA CYS A 93 7.72 4.62 -17.35
C CYS A 93 6.68 5.63 -16.87
N ALA A 94 5.44 5.18 -16.62
CA ALA A 94 4.35 6.06 -16.17
C ALA A 94 4.69 6.85 -14.89
N ARG A 95 5.28 6.19 -13.88
CA ARG A 95 5.73 6.83 -12.63
C ARG A 95 6.82 7.88 -12.86
N SER A 96 7.67 7.68 -13.87
CA SER A 96 8.65 8.70 -14.28
C SER A 96 7.97 9.92 -14.89
N ALA A 97 6.96 9.70 -15.75
CA ALA A 97 6.18 10.78 -16.36
C ALA A 97 5.46 11.63 -15.31
N GLU A 98 4.93 11.00 -14.27
CA GLU A 98 4.27 11.67 -13.15
C GLU A 98 5.24 12.49 -12.27
N LEU A 99 6.43 11.94 -11.99
CA LEU A 99 7.41 12.62 -11.13
C LEU A 99 8.11 13.81 -11.81
N MET A 100 8.31 13.77 -13.14
CA MET A 100 9.01 14.82 -13.88
C MET A 100 8.50 16.25 -13.62
N PRO A 101 7.19 16.57 -13.72
CA PRO A 101 6.70 17.91 -13.42
C PRO A 101 6.96 18.32 -11.95
N ARG A 102 6.76 17.41 -11.00
CA ARG A 102 7.00 17.65 -9.56
C ARG A 102 8.47 17.92 -9.25
N PHE A 103 9.36 17.20 -9.93
CA PHE A 103 10.80 17.42 -9.83
C PHE A 103 11.20 18.80 -10.39
N ALA A 104 10.57 19.23 -11.49
CA ALA A 104 10.82 20.54 -12.07
C ALA A 104 10.31 21.68 -11.17
N GLU A 105 9.13 21.52 -10.55
CA GLU A 105 8.61 22.42 -9.52
C GLU A 105 9.59 22.53 -8.33
N ALA A 106 10.09 21.40 -7.84
CA ALA A 106 11.09 21.37 -6.76
C ALA A 106 12.38 22.10 -7.13
N ALA A 107 12.88 21.89 -8.36
CA ALA A 107 14.06 22.59 -8.87
C ALA A 107 13.86 24.11 -8.92
N ALA A 108 12.68 24.56 -9.37
CA ALA A 108 12.32 25.97 -9.40
C ALA A 108 12.25 26.57 -7.98
N ALA A 109 11.63 25.85 -7.04
CA ALA A 109 11.52 26.25 -5.65
C ALA A 109 12.90 26.37 -4.97
N LEU A 110 13.77 25.37 -5.13
CA LEU A 110 15.15 25.39 -4.61
C LEU A 110 15.94 26.59 -5.14
N ARG A 111 15.85 26.87 -6.45
CA ARG A 111 16.49 28.03 -7.04
C ARG A 111 15.92 29.35 -6.50
N GLY A 112 14.59 29.42 -6.34
CA GLY A 112 13.88 30.60 -5.83
C GLY A 112 14.28 31.00 -4.42
N ILE A 113 14.65 30.02 -3.57
CA ILE A 113 15.16 30.26 -2.21
C ILE A 113 16.69 30.41 -2.15
N GLY A 114 17.38 30.47 -3.30
CA GLY A 114 18.84 30.61 -3.37
C GLY A 114 19.62 29.36 -2.96
N SER A 115 19.00 28.17 -3.03
CA SER A 115 19.68 26.91 -2.72
C SER A 115 20.83 26.64 -3.70
N PRO A 116 21.98 26.10 -3.25
CA PRO A 116 23.09 25.72 -4.12
C PRO A 116 22.82 24.42 -4.90
N VAL A 117 21.69 23.74 -4.66
CA VAL A 117 21.37 22.48 -5.33
C VAL A 117 21.07 22.71 -6.80
N VAL A 118 21.89 22.12 -7.67
CA VAL A 118 21.62 22.06 -9.11
C VAL A 118 20.76 20.85 -9.40
N ALA A 119 19.66 21.02 -10.15
CA ALA A 119 18.80 19.93 -10.56
C ALA A 119 19.15 19.46 -11.98
N ALA A 120 19.17 18.14 -12.17
CA ALA A 120 19.50 17.50 -13.43
C ALA A 120 18.60 16.27 -13.67
N LYS A 121 18.41 15.91 -14.94
CA LYS A 121 17.69 14.71 -15.36
C LYS A 121 18.57 13.86 -16.27
N LEU A 122 18.40 12.54 -16.20
CA LEU A 122 19.09 11.56 -17.02
C LEU A 122 18.07 10.57 -17.57
N ASP A 123 17.94 10.53 -18.91
CA ASP A 123 17.29 9.41 -19.58
C ASP A 123 18.21 8.19 -19.44
N ALA A 124 17.93 7.38 -18.42
CA ALA A 124 18.77 6.28 -18.00
C ALA A 124 18.57 5.02 -18.87
N ASP A 125 17.50 4.98 -19.67
CA ASP A 125 17.29 3.97 -20.71
C ASP A 125 18.20 4.25 -21.91
N ARG A 126 18.27 5.51 -22.34
CA ARG A 126 19.16 5.95 -23.43
C ARG A 126 20.64 6.02 -23.02
N HIS A 127 20.92 6.42 -21.78
CA HIS A 127 22.27 6.67 -21.27
C HIS A 127 22.69 5.70 -20.15
N GLY A 128 22.60 4.39 -20.44
CA GLY A 128 22.87 3.32 -19.48
C GLY A 128 24.28 3.33 -18.85
N ARG A 129 25.30 3.88 -19.53
CA ARG A 129 26.67 3.99 -18.96
C ARG A 129 26.70 5.02 -17.83
N ALA A 130 26.11 6.20 -18.04
CA ALA A 130 25.95 7.19 -16.98
C ALA A 130 25.06 6.64 -15.86
N ALA A 131 23.93 6.01 -16.21
CA ALA A 131 23.02 5.43 -15.21
C ALA A 131 23.72 4.43 -14.29
N GLY A 132 24.46 3.48 -14.86
CA GLY A 132 25.24 2.50 -14.11
C GLY A 132 26.32 3.13 -13.24
N ALA A 133 27.03 4.15 -13.76
CA ALA A 133 28.07 4.87 -13.01
C ALA A 133 27.50 5.68 -11.84
N LEU A 134 26.30 6.24 -11.98
CA LEU A 134 25.60 6.97 -10.92
C LEU A 134 24.83 6.05 -9.95
N GLY A 135 24.78 4.74 -10.22
CA GLY A 135 24.08 3.76 -9.38
C GLY A 135 22.56 3.68 -9.59
N ILE A 136 22.05 4.18 -10.73
CA ILE A 136 20.63 4.11 -11.10
C ILE A 136 20.34 2.70 -11.65
N ARG A 137 19.47 1.96 -10.96
CA ARG A 137 19.12 0.54 -11.28
C ARG A 137 17.66 0.32 -11.67
N GLY A 138 16.83 1.34 -11.57
CA GLY A 138 15.39 1.29 -11.84
C GLY A 138 14.81 2.69 -12.01
N PHE A 139 13.54 2.78 -12.36
CA PHE A 139 12.90 4.05 -12.72
C PHE A 139 11.59 4.29 -11.96
N PRO A 140 11.32 5.55 -11.56
CA PRO A 140 12.30 6.63 -11.44
C PRO A 140 13.28 6.37 -10.29
N THR A 141 14.49 6.92 -10.37
CA THR A 141 15.43 7.00 -9.25
C THR A 141 15.84 8.45 -9.04
N LEU A 142 15.65 8.99 -7.84
CA LEU A 142 16.09 10.33 -7.47
C LEU A 142 17.30 10.25 -6.54
N LEU A 143 18.39 10.90 -6.93
CA LEU A 143 19.66 10.95 -6.20
C LEU A 143 20.04 12.38 -5.86
N LEU A 144 20.70 12.60 -4.73
CA LEU A 144 21.39 13.84 -4.42
C LEU A 144 22.84 13.53 -4.12
N PHE A 145 23.73 14.13 -4.91
CA PHE A 145 25.16 14.12 -4.70
C PHE A 145 25.53 15.34 -3.86
N VAL A 146 26.09 15.11 -2.68
CA VAL A 146 26.67 16.17 -1.84
C VAL A 146 28.16 15.90 -1.74
N ASN A 147 28.98 16.79 -2.33
CA ASN A 147 30.43 16.62 -2.46
C ASN A 147 30.82 15.26 -3.04
N GLY A 148 30.13 14.86 -4.13
CA GLY A 148 30.33 13.58 -4.83
C GLY A 148 29.75 12.34 -4.14
N SER A 149 29.27 12.45 -2.90
CA SER A 149 28.62 11.33 -2.19
C SER A 149 27.14 11.25 -2.53
N ALA A 150 26.70 10.15 -3.12
CA ALA A 150 25.31 9.93 -3.49
C ALA A 150 24.44 9.57 -2.30
N ARG A 151 23.22 10.14 -2.26
CA ARG A 151 22.14 9.80 -1.32
C ARG A 151 20.88 9.53 -2.13
N THR A 152 20.24 8.39 -1.88
CA THR A 152 18.99 8.02 -2.56
C THR A 152 17.80 8.63 -1.85
N TYR A 153 16.86 9.18 -2.62
CA TYR A 153 15.58 9.63 -2.12
C TYR A 153 14.58 8.47 -2.09
N SER A 154 13.91 8.31 -0.96
CA SER A 154 12.89 7.28 -0.74
C SER A 154 11.57 7.86 -0.21
N GLY A 155 11.39 9.19 -0.29
CA GLY A 155 10.17 9.87 0.13
C GLY A 155 9.09 9.89 -0.97
N GLY A 156 8.03 10.66 -0.75
CA GLY A 156 6.92 10.81 -1.69
C GLY A 156 7.24 11.65 -2.93
N PHE A 157 6.31 11.74 -3.87
CA PHE A 157 6.54 12.37 -5.18
C PHE A 157 6.15 13.85 -5.25
N THR A 158 5.89 14.51 -4.13
CA THR A 158 5.53 15.94 -4.13
C THR A 158 6.78 16.83 -4.27
N GLY A 159 6.62 18.00 -4.90
CA GLY A 159 7.71 18.96 -5.05
C GLY A 159 8.26 19.41 -3.69
N ASP A 160 7.38 19.64 -2.71
CA ASP A 160 7.77 20.10 -1.38
C ASP A 160 8.60 19.06 -0.61
N GLU A 161 8.22 17.78 -0.64
CA GLU A 161 9.02 16.72 0.01
C GLU A 161 10.43 16.61 -0.60
N ILE A 162 10.55 16.77 -1.92
CA ILE A 162 11.85 16.80 -2.62
C ILE A 162 12.68 18.00 -2.16
N VAL A 163 12.07 19.20 -2.05
CA VAL A 163 12.74 20.41 -1.57
C VAL A 163 13.21 20.24 -0.13
N ILE A 164 12.33 19.76 0.76
CA ILE A 164 12.63 19.50 2.17
C ILE A 164 13.82 18.56 2.28
N TRP A 165 13.77 17.43 1.59
CA TRP A 165 14.85 16.45 1.61
C TRP A 165 16.17 17.04 1.10
N ALA A 166 16.14 17.73 -0.04
CA ALA A 166 17.34 18.32 -0.62
C ALA A 166 18.01 19.32 0.34
N ARG A 167 17.23 20.25 0.92
CA ARG A 167 17.71 21.24 1.89
C ARG A 167 18.36 20.59 3.11
N LYS A 168 17.66 19.62 3.71
CA LYS A 168 18.16 18.85 4.86
C LYS A 168 19.47 18.14 4.55
N LYS A 169 19.58 17.52 3.37
CA LYS A 169 20.82 16.82 2.97
C LYS A 169 21.97 17.76 2.62
N THR A 170 21.69 19.02 2.28
CA THR A 170 22.70 20.08 2.11
C THR A 170 23.05 20.84 3.39
N GLY A 171 22.47 20.45 4.55
CA GLY A 171 22.81 21.01 5.87
C GLY A 171 21.90 22.17 6.33
N ASP A 172 20.88 22.52 5.54
CA ASP A 172 19.88 23.53 5.89
C ASP A 172 18.59 22.83 6.34
N SER A 173 18.62 22.25 7.55
CA SER A 173 17.55 21.37 8.04
C SER A 173 16.38 22.10 8.69
N VAL A 174 16.54 23.39 9.03
CA VAL A 174 15.54 24.20 9.73
C VAL A 174 15.37 25.55 9.05
N MET A 175 14.12 25.97 8.82
CA MET A 175 13.82 27.34 8.40
C MET A 175 13.72 28.25 9.62
N ARG A 176 14.48 29.35 9.63
CA ARG A 176 14.33 30.39 10.66
C ARG A 176 13.34 31.46 10.18
N LEU A 177 12.31 31.73 10.99
CA LEU A 177 11.36 32.80 10.73
C LEU A 177 11.53 33.90 11.77
N SER A 178 11.71 35.15 11.29
CA SER A 178 12.01 36.31 12.14
C SER A 178 10.99 37.45 11.99
N SER A 179 9.90 37.23 11.25
CA SER A 179 8.81 38.19 11.13
C SER A 179 7.45 37.51 10.98
N LYS A 180 6.39 38.22 11.37
CA LYS A 180 5.00 37.74 11.23
C LYS A 180 4.63 37.48 9.77
N SER A 181 5.03 38.38 8.87
CA SER A 181 4.79 38.22 7.42
C SER A 181 5.48 36.97 6.86
N ALA A 182 6.68 36.62 7.34
CA ALA A 182 7.36 35.39 6.93
C ALA A 182 6.62 34.14 7.43
N ALA A 183 6.06 34.17 8.64
CA ALA A 183 5.22 33.09 9.17
C ALA A 183 3.91 32.93 8.39
N GLU A 184 3.23 34.02 8.06
CA GLU A 184 2.01 33.99 7.24
C GLU A 184 2.26 33.44 5.84
N GLU A 185 3.38 33.81 5.20
CA GLU A 185 3.75 33.27 3.89
C GLU A 185 4.15 31.79 3.98
N PHE A 186 4.83 31.39 5.06
CA PHE A 186 5.17 29.99 5.31
C PHE A 186 3.93 29.10 5.41
N LEU A 187 2.89 29.55 6.11
CA LEU A 187 1.62 28.82 6.26
C LEU A 187 0.87 28.57 4.95
N LYS A 188 1.08 29.41 3.93
CA LYS A 188 0.45 29.22 2.60
C LYS A 188 1.06 28.05 1.82
N ARG A 189 2.31 27.68 2.14
CA ARG A 189 3.08 26.69 1.40
C ARG A 189 3.22 25.37 2.15
N HIS A 190 3.35 25.44 3.48
CA HIS A 190 3.61 24.26 4.31
C HIS A 190 2.36 23.84 5.08
N GLN A 191 1.81 22.69 4.71
CA GLN A 191 0.64 22.12 5.38
C GLN A 191 1.01 21.27 6.61
N ILE A 192 2.19 20.66 6.60
CA ILE A 192 2.73 19.88 7.70
C ILE A 192 4.14 20.33 8.05
N TYR A 193 4.40 20.63 9.32
CA TYR A 193 5.71 21.10 9.79
C TYR A 193 5.87 20.93 11.30
N ILE A 194 7.12 20.92 11.75
CA ILE A 194 7.48 20.98 13.17
C ILE A 194 7.93 22.40 13.49
N ILE A 195 7.32 23.02 14.48
CA ILE A 195 7.74 24.31 15.03
C ILE A 195 8.57 24.11 16.30
N GLY A 196 9.68 24.83 16.40
CA GLY A 196 10.44 25.05 17.63
C GLY A 196 10.47 26.53 18.03
N LEU A 197 10.10 26.86 19.27
CA LEU A 197 10.33 28.18 19.87
C LEU A 197 11.53 28.08 20.81
N PHE A 198 12.52 28.94 20.65
CA PHE A 198 13.68 29.03 21.54
C PHE A 198 14.07 30.48 21.79
N GLU A 199 14.25 30.90 23.05
CA GLU A 199 14.77 32.24 23.38
C GLU A 199 16.13 32.53 22.69
N LYS A 200 16.95 31.49 22.56
CA LYS A 200 18.24 31.52 21.87
C LYS A 200 18.47 30.23 21.10
N TYR A 201 19.18 30.32 19.99
CA TYR A 201 19.58 29.18 19.15
C TYR A 201 20.84 28.49 19.68
N GLU A 202 20.85 28.16 20.96
CA GLU A 202 21.95 27.50 21.66
C GLU A 202 21.41 26.64 22.81
N GLY A 203 22.22 25.70 23.28
CA GLY A 203 21.88 24.81 24.40
C GLY A 203 21.45 23.41 23.97
N THR A 204 21.37 22.52 24.95
CA THR A 204 21.17 21.08 24.73
C THR A 204 19.86 20.78 24.01
N GLU A 205 18.75 21.41 24.40
CA GLU A 205 17.44 21.19 23.81
C GLU A 205 17.40 21.63 22.34
N TYR A 206 18.06 22.76 22.04
CA TYR A 206 18.20 23.26 20.68
C TYR A 206 19.04 22.31 19.82
N GLU A 207 20.16 21.82 20.34
CA GLU A 207 21.01 20.85 19.64
C GLU A 207 20.25 19.55 19.32
N GLU A 208 19.46 19.03 20.26
CA GLU A 208 18.62 17.85 20.03
C GLU A 208 17.52 18.09 18.98
N PHE A 209 16.92 19.28 18.96
CA PHE A 209 15.99 19.69 17.91
C PHE A 209 16.66 19.74 16.52
N ILE A 210 17.87 20.31 16.42
CA ILE A 210 18.64 20.34 15.17
C ILE A 210 19.01 18.92 14.71
N LYS A 211 19.45 18.05 15.63
CA LYS A 211 19.73 16.63 15.32
C LYS A 211 18.48 15.92 14.80
N ALA A 212 17.32 16.11 15.44
CA ALA A 212 16.05 15.57 14.96
C ALA A 212 15.68 16.09 13.56
N SER A 213 15.82 17.41 13.35
CA SER A 213 15.53 18.04 12.05
C SER A 213 16.38 17.49 10.91
N SER A 214 17.64 17.16 11.19
CA SER A 214 18.61 16.63 10.23
C SER A 214 18.39 15.13 9.92
N ALA A 215 17.85 14.40 10.89
CA ALA A 215 17.58 12.96 10.77
C ALA A 215 16.26 12.67 10.05
N ASP A 216 15.21 13.43 10.37
CA ASP A 216 13.93 13.37 9.65
C ASP A 216 14.09 13.84 8.20
N ASN A 217 13.42 13.21 7.25
CA ASN A 217 13.55 13.53 5.82
C ASN A 217 12.26 14.01 5.18
N GLU A 218 11.16 14.03 5.92
CA GLU A 218 9.81 14.16 5.37
C GLU A 218 9.16 15.49 5.75
N ILE A 219 9.41 15.98 6.97
CA ILE A 219 8.70 17.13 7.53
C ILE A 219 9.62 18.34 7.61
N GLN A 220 9.13 19.50 7.19
CA GLN A 220 9.86 20.75 7.34
C GLN A 220 9.92 21.15 8.82
N PHE A 221 11.12 21.44 9.32
CA PHE A 221 11.31 22.03 10.64
C PHE A 221 11.42 23.55 10.50
N VAL A 222 10.79 24.27 11.41
CA VAL A 222 10.81 25.72 11.48
C VAL A 222 11.14 26.16 12.90
N GLU A 223 11.95 27.20 13.02
CA GLU A 223 12.31 27.79 14.31
C GLU A 223 12.00 29.28 14.37
N VAL A 224 11.63 29.72 15.56
CA VAL A 224 11.34 31.11 15.90
C VAL A 224 11.92 31.42 17.28
N ASN A 225 12.20 32.70 17.54
CA ASN A 225 12.63 33.19 18.85
C ASN A 225 11.68 34.22 19.48
N ASP A 226 10.55 34.49 18.81
CA ASP A 226 9.51 35.42 19.26
C ASP A 226 8.19 34.65 19.39
N ILE A 227 7.61 34.68 20.58
CA ILE A 227 6.34 34.02 20.89
C ILE A 227 5.19 34.53 20.01
N SER A 228 5.21 35.81 19.63
CA SER A 228 4.17 36.40 18.78
C SER A 228 4.22 35.92 17.33
N ILE A 229 5.38 35.41 16.88
CA ILE A 229 5.53 34.71 15.60
C ILE A 229 5.12 33.25 15.79
N ALA A 230 5.51 32.63 16.90
CA ALA A 230 5.14 31.25 17.22
C ALA A 230 3.62 31.07 17.27
N GLU A 231 2.88 32.01 17.85
CA GLU A 231 1.41 32.00 17.94
C GLU A 231 0.70 32.02 16.58
N ILE A 232 1.32 32.58 15.54
CA ILE A 232 0.77 32.55 14.16
C ILE A 232 0.82 31.13 13.61
N LEU A 233 1.93 30.42 13.87
CA LEU A 233 2.17 29.07 13.38
C LEU A 233 1.44 28.02 14.22
N PHE A 234 1.44 28.21 15.54
CA PHE A 234 0.81 27.32 16.52
C PHE A 234 0.04 28.17 17.54
N PRO A 235 -1.29 28.32 17.36
CA PRO A 235 -2.16 29.01 18.30
C PRO A 235 -2.13 28.37 19.69
N ASP A 236 -2.46 29.15 20.72
CA ASP A 236 -2.56 28.68 22.11
C ASP A 236 -1.27 28.06 22.68
N ILE A 237 -0.10 28.52 22.20
CA ILE A 237 1.22 28.06 22.66
C ILE A 237 1.45 28.30 24.17
N GLY A 238 0.77 29.30 24.73
CA GLY A 238 0.87 29.74 26.12
C GLY A 238 2.19 30.46 26.42
N SER A 239 2.35 30.97 27.65
CA SER A 239 3.57 31.69 28.04
C SER A 239 4.73 30.74 28.35
N VAL A 240 5.43 30.28 27.31
CA VAL A 240 6.57 29.36 27.41
C VAL A 240 7.83 29.93 26.77
N LYS A 241 9.00 29.53 27.30
CA LYS A 241 10.32 29.93 26.80
C LYS A 241 10.87 28.99 25.73
N GLN A 242 10.41 27.75 25.77
CA GLN A 242 10.77 26.68 24.85
C GLN A 242 9.51 25.92 24.49
N PHE A 243 9.36 25.57 23.21
CA PHE A 243 8.20 24.84 22.71
C PHE A 243 8.60 23.97 21.52
N LEU A 244 7.96 22.82 21.39
CA LEU A 244 7.95 22.03 20.17
C LEU A 244 6.53 21.59 19.89
N GLY A 245 6.13 21.65 18.62
CA GLY A 245 4.82 21.18 18.19
C GLY A 245 4.83 20.73 16.75
N LEU A 246 3.94 19.80 16.43
CA LEU A 246 3.60 19.41 15.06
C LEU A 246 2.34 20.16 14.65
N VAL A 247 2.38 20.75 13.47
CA VAL A 247 1.22 21.30 12.78
C VAL A 247 0.95 20.47 11.55
N LYS A 248 -0.31 20.15 11.29
CA LYS A 248 -0.78 19.44 10.10
C LYS A 248 -2.04 20.11 9.53
N SER A 249 -2.51 19.72 8.36
CA SER A 249 -3.73 20.30 7.76
C SER A 249 -5.00 19.57 8.19
N GLU A 250 -4.85 18.32 8.62
CA GLU A 250 -5.94 17.43 9.01
C GLU A 250 -6.50 17.75 10.42
N PRO A 251 -7.67 17.17 10.80
CA PRO A 251 -8.16 17.23 12.17
C PRO A 251 -7.08 16.77 13.16
N GLU A 252 -7.09 17.36 14.37
CA GLU A 252 -5.93 17.35 15.27
C GLU A 252 -4.75 18.17 14.73
N ARG A 253 -5.10 19.34 14.17
CA ARG A 253 -4.19 20.25 13.48
C ARG A 253 -2.93 20.58 14.28
N PHE A 254 -3.04 20.65 15.61
CA PHE A 254 -2.00 21.13 16.51
C PHE A 254 -1.69 20.07 17.56
N GLU A 255 -0.48 19.52 17.52
CA GLU A 255 0.01 18.53 18.48
C GLU A 255 1.20 19.10 19.24
N ARG A 256 1.02 19.25 20.56
CA ARG A 256 2.09 19.71 21.44
C ARG A 256 3.01 18.56 21.81
N TYR A 257 4.31 18.80 21.78
CA TYR A 257 5.29 17.89 22.33
C TYR A 257 5.47 18.14 23.83
N GLU A 258 5.33 17.08 24.63
CA GLU A 258 5.35 17.17 26.10
C GLU A 258 6.50 16.39 26.74
N ASP A 259 7.25 15.63 25.94
CA ASP A 259 8.42 14.89 26.39
C ASP A 259 9.66 15.80 26.49
N ASN A 260 10.74 15.27 27.07
CA ASN A 260 12.05 15.92 27.12
C ASN A 260 12.76 15.87 25.76
N PHE A 261 13.38 16.99 25.36
CA PHE A 261 14.05 17.17 24.08
C PHE A 261 15.21 16.19 23.92
N GLN A 262 14.95 15.12 23.20
CA GLN A 262 15.92 14.11 22.78
C GLN A 262 15.60 13.77 21.33
N GLN A 263 16.63 13.66 20.49
CA GLN A 263 16.47 13.36 19.07
C GLN A 263 15.51 12.19 18.83
N GLU A 264 15.70 11.07 19.52
CA GLU A 264 14.90 9.86 19.36
C GLU A 264 13.43 10.07 19.73
N LYS A 265 13.17 10.81 20.82
CA LYS A 265 11.82 11.10 21.29
C LYS A 265 11.08 12.06 20.36
N ILE A 266 11.77 13.07 19.83
CA ILE A 266 11.19 13.99 18.85
C ILE A 266 10.84 13.24 17.56
N LEU A 267 11.75 12.38 17.06
CA LEU A 267 11.50 11.56 15.88
C LEU A 267 10.34 10.57 16.12
N GLN A 268 10.24 9.97 17.31
CA GLN A 268 9.14 9.11 17.68
C GLN A 268 7.81 9.87 17.73
N PHE A 269 7.79 11.06 18.34
CA PHE A 269 6.61 11.93 18.37
C PHE A 269 6.14 12.27 16.95
N ILE A 270 7.06 12.63 16.05
CA ILE A 270 6.76 12.86 14.64
C ILE A 270 6.15 11.61 14.00
N ALA A 271 6.81 10.46 14.16
CA ALA A 271 6.39 9.23 13.51
C ALA A 271 4.98 8.77 13.94
N TYR A 272 4.54 9.09 15.17
CA TYR A 272 3.20 8.78 15.65
C TYR A 272 2.13 9.80 15.27
N ASN A 273 2.50 11.07 15.08
CA ASN A 273 1.51 12.15 14.91
C ASN A 273 1.42 12.71 13.48
N LYS A 274 2.37 12.39 12.60
CA LYS A 274 2.43 12.90 11.21
C LYS A 274 1.32 12.41 10.30
N PHE A 275 0.64 11.32 10.67
CA PHE A 275 -0.45 10.77 9.87
C PHE A 275 -1.78 11.41 10.26
N ALA A 276 -2.70 11.47 9.30
CA ALA A 276 -4.10 11.79 9.55
C ALA A 276 -4.71 10.73 10.47
N LEU A 277 -5.76 11.10 11.23
CA LEU A 277 -6.51 10.15 12.06
C LEU A 277 -6.99 8.93 11.25
N VAL A 278 -7.41 9.17 10.01
CA VAL A 278 -7.68 8.14 9.00
C VAL A 278 -6.90 8.54 7.75
N SER A 279 -5.91 7.72 7.38
CA SER A 279 -5.05 8.00 6.23
C SER A 279 -5.56 7.30 4.98
N THR A 280 -5.78 8.01 3.89
CA THR A 280 -6.09 7.39 2.59
C THR A 280 -4.85 6.71 2.02
N LEU A 281 -4.96 5.45 1.63
CA LEU A 281 -3.92 4.72 0.91
C LEU A 281 -3.94 5.11 -0.56
N THR A 282 -2.78 5.47 -1.09
CA THR A 282 -2.56 5.70 -2.52
C THR A 282 -1.25 5.06 -2.96
N ASP A 283 -1.07 4.86 -4.26
CA ASP A 283 0.21 4.39 -4.81
C ASP A 283 1.39 5.27 -4.39
N LEU A 284 1.15 6.57 -4.24
CA LEU A 284 2.18 7.57 -3.91
C LEU A 284 2.62 7.52 -2.44
N ASN A 285 1.73 7.12 -1.51
CA ASN A 285 2.00 7.16 -0.07
C ASN A 285 2.11 5.77 0.59
N SER A 286 1.83 4.69 -0.15
CA SER A 286 1.83 3.31 0.34
C SER A 286 3.09 2.93 1.11
N ALA A 287 4.27 3.18 0.53
CA ALA A 287 5.56 2.92 1.17
C ALA A 287 5.71 3.64 2.52
N ARG A 288 5.22 4.88 2.63
CA ARG A 288 5.26 5.67 3.86
C ARG A 288 4.31 5.11 4.92
N LEU A 289 3.10 4.69 4.53
CA LEU A 289 2.14 4.06 5.45
C LEU A 289 2.67 2.71 5.98
N TYR A 290 3.25 1.87 5.12
CA TYR A 290 3.83 0.59 5.53
C TYR A 290 5.08 0.73 6.41
N ALA A 291 5.86 1.80 6.22
CA ALA A 291 7.01 2.11 7.07
C ALA A 291 6.63 2.63 8.47
N SER A 292 5.33 2.83 8.75
CA SER A 292 4.85 3.32 10.03
C SER A 292 5.35 2.47 11.22
N PRO A 293 5.68 3.11 12.37
CA PRO A 293 5.97 2.39 13.60
C PRO A 293 4.71 1.76 14.21
N LEU A 294 3.50 2.21 13.84
CA LEU A 294 2.24 1.63 14.31
C LEU A 294 2.00 0.28 13.62
N LYS A 295 2.21 -0.80 14.37
CA LYS A 295 2.13 -2.19 13.86
C LYS A 295 0.73 -2.80 13.92
N ILE A 296 -0.20 -2.14 14.60
CA ILE A 296 -1.62 -2.48 14.56
C ILE A 296 -2.30 -1.52 13.58
N GLN A 297 -2.95 -2.07 12.57
CA GLN A 297 -3.55 -1.30 11.48
C GLN A 297 -4.99 -1.75 11.26
N VAL A 298 -5.90 -0.81 11.04
CA VAL A 298 -7.29 -1.05 10.66
C VAL A 298 -7.49 -0.47 9.27
N PHE A 299 -7.84 -1.33 8.31
CA PHE A 299 -8.13 -0.94 6.94
C PHE A 299 -9.64 -0.91 6.71
N ILE A 300 -10.13 0.17 6.14
CA ILE A 300 -11.52 0.40 5.74
C ILE A 300 -11.54 0.45 4.21
N PHE A 301 -12.15 -0.56 3.60
CA PHE A 301 -12.37 -0.63 2.16
C PHE A 301 -13.81 -0.19 1.89
N ALA A 302 -13.99 0.89 1.15
CA ALA A 302 -15.30 1.42 0.77
C ALA A 302 -15.16 2.23 -0.51
N GLU A 303 -16.27 2.42 -1.23
CA GLU A 303 -16.30 3.40 -2.31
C GLU A 303 -16.23 4.81 -1.70
N ALA A 304 -15.76 5.80 -2.47
CA ALA A 304 -15.56 7.16 -1.98
C ALA A 304 -16.84 7.75 -1.35
N ASP A 305 -17.98 7.62 -2.02
CA ASP A 305 -19.27 8.14 -1.57
C ASP A 305 -19.73 7.51 -0.24
N ASP A 306 -19.58 6.19 -0.10
CA ASP A 306 -19.90 5.48 1.14
C ASP A 306 -18.95 5.91 2.29
N PHE A 307 -17.67 6.10 1.97
CA PHE A 307 -16.68 6.48 2.95
C PHE A 307 -16.89 7.90 3.50
N GLU A 308 -17.35 8.85 2.68
CA GLU A 308 -17.67 10.20 3.14
C GLU A 308 -18.66 10.20 4.32
N HIS A 309 -19.66 9.31 4.28
CA HIS A 309 -20.63 9.13 5.37
C HIS A 309 -20.06 8.45 6.61
N LEU A 310 -18.99 7.64 6.45
CA LEU A 310 -18.33 6.91 7.53
C LEU A 310 -17.17 7.68 8.18
N LEU A 311 -16.62 8.70 7.50
CA LEU A 311 -15.40 9.38 7.91
C LEU A 311 -15.48 9.96 9.33
N LEU A 312 -16.50 10.76 9.62
CA LEU A 312 -16.66 11.38 10.95
C LEU A 312 -16.84 10.32 12.06
N PRO A 313 -17.76 9.34 11.94
CA PRO A 313 -17.88 8.23 12.89
C PRO A 313 -16.56 7.48 13.12
N ILE A 314 -15.80 7.18 12.06
CA ILE A 314 -14.51 6.49 12.17
C ILE A 314 -13.48 7.38 12.87
N GLN A 315 -13.42 8.68 12.56
CA GLN A 315 -12.50 9.61 13.21
C GLN A 315 -12.76 9.74 14.71
N GLU A 316 -14.02 9.72 15.16
CA GLU A 316 -14.37 9.72 16.58
C GLU A 316 -13.82 8.48 17.32
N VAL A 317 -13.91 7.31 16.69
CA VAL A 317 -13.33 6.07 17.22
C VAL A 317 -11.80 6.15 17.19
N ALA A 318 -11.22 6.49 16.04
CA ALA A 318 -9.77 6.53 15.82
C ALA A 318 -9.04 7.42 16.84
N ARG A 319 -9.66 8.52 17.26
CA ARG A 319 -9.14 9.44 18.29
C ARG A 319 -8.80 8.74 19.61
N LYS A 320 -9.58 7.73 20.02
CA LYS A 320 -9.35 6.95 21.25
C LYS A 320 -8.11 6.05 21.15
N PHE A 321 -7.71 5.70 19.92
CA PHE A 321 -6.61 4.78 19.62
C PHE A 321 -5.40 5.49 19.00
N LYS A 322 -5.35 6.83 19.06
CA LYS A 322 -4.24 7.63 18.59
C LYS A 322 -2.90 7.10 19.13
N SER A 323 -1.89 7.07 18.27
CA SER A 323 -0.55 6.54 18.57
C SER A 323 -0.51 5.06 18.98
N LYS A 324 -1.61 4.31 18.83
CA LYS A 324 -1.70 2.87 19.14
C LYS A 324 -2.13 2.06 17.92
N ILE A 325 -3.13 2.55 17.18
CA ILE A 325 -3.68 1.91 15.97
C ILE A 325 -3.67 2.94 14.84
N MET A 326 -3.24 2.50 13.65
CA MET A 326 -3.32 3.30 12.44
C MET A 326 -4.58 2.93 11.65
N PHE A 327 -5.43 3.92 11.36
CA PHE A 327 -6.60 3.73 10.51
C PHE A 327 -6.26 4.13 9.08
N VAL A 328 -6.59 3.26 8.14
CA VAL A 328 -6.27 3.41 6.72
C VAL A 328 -7.55 3.24 5.91
N TYR A 329 -7.89 4.25 5.11
CA TYR A 329 -8.95 4.13 4.11
C TYR A 329 -8.35 3.67 2.79
N VAL A 330 -9.04 2.75 2.11
CA VAL A 330 -8.70 2.29 0.76
C VAL A 330 -9.95 2.38 -0.08
N ASP A 331 -9.86 3.06 -1.22
CA ASP A 331 -10.94 3.07 -2.20
C ASP A 331 -11.12 1.66 -2.75
N SER A 332 -12.31 1.09 -2.57
CA SER A 332 -12.62 -0.28 -3.00
C SER A 332 -12.65 -0.43 -4.52
N THR A 333 -12.76 0.69 -5.26
CA THR A 333 -12.73 0.72 -6.73
C THR A 333 -11.30 0.69 -7.29
N ASP A 334 -10.29 1.00 -6.48
CA ASP A 334 -8.89 0.85 -6.86
C ASP A 334 -8.46 -0.62 -6.73
N ASP A 335 -8.58 -1.34 -7.84
CA ASP A 335 -8.21 -2.75 -7.94
C ASP A 335 -6.77 -3.05 -7.52
N ASN A 336 -5.82 -2.14 -7.75
CA ASN A 336 -4.41 -2.38 -7.44
C ASN A 336 -4.15 -2.31 -5.93
N LEU A 337 -4.89 -1.46 -5.23
CA LEU A 337 -4.77 -1.27 -3.79
C LEU A 337 -5.71 -2.17 -2.98
N ALA A 338 -6.96 -2.34 -3.40
CA ALA A 338 -7.97 -3.06 -2.65
C ALA A 338 -7.88 -4.59 -2.83
N LYS A 339 -7.83 -5.08 -4.07
CA LYS A 339 -7.94 -6.53 -4.36
C LYS A 339 -6.86 -7.38 -3.68
N PRO A 340 -5.57 -6.99 -3.63
CA PRO A 340 -4.56 -7.80 -2.96
C PRO A 340 -4.89 -8.06 -1.49
N PHE A 341 -5.41 -7.04 -0.78
CA PHE A 341 -5.80 -7.17 0.62
C PHE A 341 -7.09 -8.00 0.76
N LEU A 342 -8.14 -7.67 0.01
CA LEU A 342 -9.41 -8.40 0.09
C LEU A 342 -9.26 -9.88 -0.27
N THR A 343 -8.38 -10.21 -1.22
CA THR A 343 -8.04 -11.61 -1.59
C THR A 343 -7.47 -12.41 -0.41
N MET A 344 -6.72 -11.76 0.49
CA MET A 344 -6.21 -12.41 1.72
C MET A 344 -7.34 -12.84 2.65
N PHE A 345 -8.48 -12.16 2.60
CA PHE A 345 -9.68 -12.49 3.36
C PHE A 345 -10.68 -13.35 2.56
N GLY A 346 -10.45 -13.53 1.25
CA GLY A 346 -11.42 -14.18 0.36
C GLY A 346 -12.68 -13.35 0.16
N LEU A 347 -12.52 -12.03 0.18
CA LEU A 347 -13.60 -11.07 0.00
C LEU A 347 -13.47 -10.40 -1.37
N GLU A 348 -14.61 -9.95 -1.89
CA GLU A 348 -14.72 -9.10 -3.07
C GLU A 348 -15.19 -7.71 -2.62
N PRO A 349 -14.88 -6.65 -3.37
CA PRO A 349 -15.39 -5.31 -3.08
C PRO A 349 -16.93 -5.29 -3.17
N GLY A 350 -17.54 -4.38 -2.43
CA GLY A 350 -18.99 -4.25 -2.31
C GLY A 350 -19.32 -3.27 -1.19
N LYS A 351 -20.09 -3.71 -0.18
CA LYS A 351 -20.33 -2.91 1.02
C LYS A 351 -19.02 -2.57 1.75
N PRO A 352 -18.99 -1.52 2.59
CA PRO A 352 -17.83 -1.20 3.42
C PRO A 352 -17.31 -2.41 4.22
N ILE A 353 -16.04 -2.73 4.06
CA ILE A 353 -15.34 -3.84 4.73
C ILE A 353 -14.29 -3.26 5.67
N VAL A 354 -14.26 -3.75 6.90
CA VAL A 354 -13.24 -3.36 7.88
C VAL A 354 -12.40 -4.56 8.27
N THR A 355 -11.09 -4.44 8.11
CA THR A 355 -10.11 -5.46 8.44
C THR A 355 -9.08 -4.91 9.41
N GLY A 356 -8.50 -5.80 10.21
CA GLY A 356 -7.44 -5.48 11.16
C GLY A 356 -6.19 -6.31 10.87
N PHE A 357 -5.02 -5.73 11.10
CA PHE A 357 -3.74 -6.42 11.02
C PHE A 357 -2.95 -6.12 12.28
N ASP A 358 -2.45 -7.18 12.92
CA ASP A 358 -1.40 -7.08 13.93
C ASP A 358 -0.08 -7.60 13.35
N ASN A 359 0.71 -6.67 12.80
CA ASN A 359 1.98 -6.96 12.16
C ASN A 359 3.07 -7.40 13.16
N ARG A 360 2.81 -7.34 14.48
CA ARG A 360 3.75 -7.84 15.50
C ARG A 360 3.74 -9.37 15.56
N ILE A 361 2.56 -9.96 15.35
CA ILE A 361 2.32 -11.40 15.45
C ILE A 361 1.90 -12.04 14.12
N GLY A 362 1.72 -11.24 13.06
CA GLY A 362 1.33 -11.73 11.73
C GLY A 362 -0.14 -12.16 11.65
N SER A 363 -1.00 -11.64 12.51
CA SER A 363 -2.43 -11.97 12.54
C SER A 363 -3.26 -10.98 11.74
N LYS A 364 -4.31 -11.49 11.10
CA LYS A 364 -5.33 -10.70 10.40
C LYS A 364 -6.70 -10.89 11.06
N TYR A 365 -7.54 -9.88 10.99
CA TYR A 365 -8.84 -9.80 11.66
C TYR A 365 -9.88 -9.23 10.70
N LEU A 366 -11.12 -9.66 10.81
CA LEU A 366 -12.24 -9.16 10.00
C LEU A 366 -13.37 -8.73 10.94
N LEU A 367 -13.86 -7.51 10.76
CA LEU A 367 -15.10 -7.08 11.37
C LEU A 367 -16.27 -7.64 10.54
N GLU A 368 -16.92 -8.70 11.03
CA GLU A 368 -18.02 -9.35 10.31
C GLU A 368 -19.36 -8.60 10.43
N SER A 369 -19.51 -7.76 11.47
CA SER A 369 -20.67 -6.88 11.67
C SER A 369 -20.56 -5.59 10.87
N ASP A 370 -21.65 -4.83 10.76
CA ASP A 370 -21.61 -3.51 10.13
C ASP A 370 -20.70 -2.54 10.91
N PRO A 371 -19.98 -1.62 10.22
CA PRO A 371 -18.95 -0.77 10.81
C PRO A 371 -19.53 0.43 11.57
N THR A 372 -20.37 0.16 12.55
CA THR A 372 -20.89 1.19 13.47
C THR A 372 -19.79 1.64 14.44
N PRO A 373 -19.85 2.86 15.02
CA PRO A 373 -18.88 3.31 16.01
C PRO A 373 -18.67 2.35 17.18
N SER A 374 -19.74 1.73 17.66
CA SER A 374 -19.68 0.76 18.76
C SER A 374 -18.90 -0.49 18.36
N ASN A 375 -19.21 -1.06 17.19
CA ASN A 375 -18.56 -2.27 16.71
C ASN A 375 -17.09 -2.00 16.37
N LEU A 376 -16.77 -0.84 15.80
CA LEU A 376 -15.40 -0.42 15.52
C LEU A 376 -14.58 -0.23 16.81
N ASP A 377 -15.17 0.40 17.84
CA ASP A 377 -14.53 0.61 19.13
C ASP A 377 -14.20 -0.72 19.83
N GLU A 378 -15.16 -1.65 19.86
CA GLU A 378 -14.97 -3.00 20.41
C GLU A 378 -13.90 -3.76 19.63
N PHE A 379 -14.00 -3.79 18.30
CA PHE A 379 -13.02 -4.43 17.41
C PHE A 379 -11.59 -3.91 17.65
N CYS A 380 -11.42 -2.59 17.71
CA CYS A 380 -10.12 -1.96 17.96
C CYS A 380 -9.60 -2.25 19.36
N THR A 381 -10.49 -2.26 20.37
CA THR A 381 -10.15 -2.55 21.77
C THR A 381 -9.68 -3.99 21.92
N GLU A 382 -10.42 -4.95 21.40
CA GLU A 382 -10.08 -6.37 21.48
C GLU A 382 -8.81 -6.70 20.70
N MET A 383 -8.62 -6.09 19.52
CA MET A 383 -7.40 -6.24 18.73
C MET A 383 -6.18 -5.67 19.46
N LEU A 384 -6.31 -4.48 20.09
CA LEU A 384 -5.22 -3.87 20.86
C LEU A 384 -4.82 -4.71 22.08
N HIS A 385 -5.80 -5.30 22.77
CA HIS A 385 -5.58 -6.17 23.93
C HIS A 385 -5.22 -7.61 23.58
N GLY A 386 -5.30 -8.00 22.30
CA GLY A 386 -5.00 -9.36 21.83
C GLY A 386 -6.06 -10.40 22.23
N THR A 387 -7.28 -9.96 22.51
CA THR A 387 -8.41 -10.85 22.85
C THR A 387 -9.26 -11.21 21.64
N LEU A 388 -9.14 -10.46 20.55
CA LEU A 388 -9.85 -10.74 19.30
C LEU A 388 -9.32 -12.02 18.65
N SER A 389 -10.22 -12.87 18.16
CA SER A 389 -9.84 -14.10 17.45
C SER A 389 -9.33 -13.80 16.04
N PRO A 390 -8.18 -14.36 15.61
CA PRO A 390 -7.70 -14.20 14.25
C PRO A 390 -8.69 -14.72 13.21
N TYR A 391 -8.73 -14.05 12.07
CA TYR A 391 -9.53 -14.44 10.93
C TYR A 391 -8.77 -15.42 10.04
N PHE A 392 -9.43 -16.53 9.69
CA PHE A 392 -8.97 -17.51 8.72
C PHE A 392 -9.91 -17.53 7.52
N LYS A 393 -9.34 -17.34 6.33
CA LYS A 393 -10.09 -17.37 5.07
C LYS A 393 -10.82 -18.69 4.92
N SER A 394 -12.07 -18.65 4.47
CA SER A 394 -12.84 -19.86 4.19
C SER A 394 -13.87 -19.58 3.11
N GLU A 395 -14.04 -20.54 2.21
CA GLU A 395 -15.20 -20.58 1.34
C GLU A 395 -16.50 -20.72 2.16
N PRO A 396 -17.67 -20.40 1.55
CA PRO A 396 -18.97 -20.72 2.12
C PRO A 396 -19.11 -22.21 2.45
N LYS A 397 -19.90 -22.51 3.48
CA LYS A 397 -20.19 -23.89 3.88
C LYS A 397 -20.77 -24.65 2.68
N PRO A 398 -20.17 -25.80 2.27
CA PRO A 398 -20.67 -26.57 1.14
C PRO A 398 -22.03 -27.20 1.47
N ASN A 399 -22.83 -27.44 0.42
CA ASN A 399 -24.08 -28.18 0.55
C ASN A 399 -23.77 -29.67 0.77
N PRO A 400 -24.16 -30.27 1.91
CA PRO A 400 -23.87 -31.68 2.20
C PRO A 400 -24.43 -32.64 1.14
N ASP A 401 -25.55 -32.29 0.50
CA ASP A 401 -26.22 -33.13 -0.50
C ASP A 401 -25.55 -33.09 -1.88
N ALA A 402 -24.60 -32.17 -2.09
CA ALA A 402 -23.85 -32.03 -3.33
C ALA A 402 -22.57 -32.88 -3.35
N ASP A 403 -22.14 -33.39 -2.18
CA ASP A 403 -20.90 -34.13 -2.04
C ASP A 403 -21.09 -35.60 -2.45
N GLY A 404 -20.17 -36.10 -3.28
CA GLY A 404 -20.15 -37.50 -3.69
C GLY A 404 -19.48 -38.41 -2.66
N MET A 405 -18.66 -39.36 -3.12
CA MET A 405 -17.86 -40.23 -2.22
C MET A 405 -16.73 -39.49 -1.48
N ILE A 406 -16.48 -38.22 -1.84
CA ILE A 406 -15.44 -37.39 -1.25
C ILE A 406 -16.10 -36.09 -0.83
N GLN A 407 -16.07 -35.81 0.46
CA GLN A 407 -16.67 -34.63 1.06
C GLN A 407 -15.84 -33.38 0.78
N LYS A 408 -16.46 -32.26 0.42
CA LYS A 408 -15.78 -30.96 0.36
C LYS A 408 -15.68 -30.40 1.78
N VAL A 409 -14.47 -30.05 2.20
CA VAL A 409 -14.18 -29.38 3.47
C VAL A 409 -13.68 -27.97 3.18
N VAL A 410 -14.16 -27.01 3.96
CA VAL A 410 -13.77 -25.60 3.92
C VAL A 410 -13.23 -25.21 5.29
N GLY A 411 -12.55 -24.07 5.41
CA GLY A 411 -11.91 -23.65 6.66
C GLY A 411 -12.87 -23.68 7.85
N ARG A 412 -14.06 -23.09 7.70
CA ARG A 412 -15.13 -23.05 8.74
C ARG A 412 -15.73 -24.40 9.10
N THR A 413 -15.60 -25.42 8.25
CA THR A 413 -16.11 -26.77 8.55
C THR A 413 -15.02 -27.74 8.95
N PHE A 414 -13.76 -27.32 8.94
CA PHE A 414 -12.61 -28.21 9.19
C PHE A 414 -12.68 -28.88 10.56
N ASP A 415 -12.96 -28.13 11.62
CA ASP A 415 -13.11 -28.69 12.96
C ASP A 415 -14.20 -29.76 13.00
N ALA A 416 -15.41 -29.46 12.51
CA ALA A 416 -16.53 -30.40 12.54
C ALA A 416 -16.32 -31.63 11.63
N SER A 417 -15.78 -31.43 10.43
CA SER A 417 -15.65 -32.48 9.41
C SER A 417 -14.39 -33.33 9.58
N VAL A 418 -13.34 -32.79 10.18
CA VAL A 418 -12.03 -33.47 10.29
C VAL A 418 -11.67 -33.72 11.74
N LEU A 419 -11.55 -32.68 12.56
CA LEU A 419 -10.97 -32.78 13.91
C LEU A 419 -11.92 -33.33 14.98
N ASN A 420 -13.23 -33.14 14.81
CA ASN A 420 -14.26 -33.64 15.72
C ASN A 420 -15.01 -34.83 15.14
N SER A 421 -14.60 -35.32 13.96
CA SER A 421 -15.17 -36.51 13.34
C SER A 421 -14.82 -37.75 14.15
N ILE A 422 -15.83 -38.57 14.47
CA ILE A 422 -15.64 -39.88 15.13
C ILE A 422 -15.03 -40.93 14.19
N GLU A 423 -15.03 -40.68 12.88
CA GLU A 423 -14.49 -41.58 11.86
C GLU A 423 -13.05 -41.23 11.52
N ASN A 424 -12.30 -42.18 10.96
CA ASN A 424 -11.03 -41.88 10.32
C ASN A 424 -11.27 -40.96 9.12
N VAL A 425 -10.40 -39.96 8.89
CA VAL A 425 -10.56 -39.04 7.76
C VAL A 425 -9.29 -39.04 6.92
N LEU A 426 -9.39 -39.44 5.66
CA LEU A 426 -8.36 -39.16 4.67
C LEU A 426 -8.66 -37.82 4.00
N LEU A 427 -7.86 -36.81 4.31
CA LEU A 427 -7.95 -35.47 3.77
C LEU A 427 -6.95 -35.27 2.62
N GLU A 428 -7.47 -34.89 1.47
CA GLU A 428 -6.72 -34.35 0.34
C GLU A 428 -6.62 -32.82 0.45
N VAL A 429 -5.40 -32.30 0.53
CA VAL A 429 -5.12 -30.87 0.51
C VAL A 429 -4.53 -30.52 -0.85
N TYR A 430 -5.23 -29.70 -1.63
CA TYR A 430 -4.87 -29.37 -3.00
C TYR A 430 -5.02 -27.88 -3.31
N THR A 431 -4.54 -27.48 -4.48
CA THR A 431 -4.86 -26.18 -5.10
C THR A 431 -5.22 -26.38 -6.57
N PRO A 432 -6.02 -25.49 -7.20
CA PRO A 432 -6.49 -25.68 -8.58
C PRO A 432 -5.37 -25.64 -9.64
N TRP A 433 -4.32 -24.85 -9.41
CA TRP A 433 -3.19 -24.66 -10.34
C TRP A 433 -2.03 -25.64 -10.15
N CYS A 434 -2.18 -26.60 -9.23
CA CYS A 434 -1.14 -27.56 -8.92
C CYS A 434 -1.11 -28.69 -9.96
N VAL A 435 -0.04 -28.73 -10.76
CA VAL A 435 0.17 -29.71 -11.84
C VAL A 435 0.08 -31.16 -11.34
N ASP A 436 0.63 -31.44 -10.16
CA ASP A 436 0.64 -32.80 -9.57
C ASP A 436 -0.69 -33.17 -8.88
N CYS A 437 -1.58 -32.20 -8.65
CA CYS A 437 -2.78 -32.42 -7.84
C CYS A 437 -3.81 -33.26 -8.60
N GLU A 438 -3.97 -33.06 -9.91
CA GLU A 438 -4.94 -33.82 -10.72
C GLU A 438 -4.69 -35.34 -10.65
N ALA A 439 -3.43 -35.76 -10.71
CA ALA A 439 -3.06 -37.18 -10.61
C ALA A 439 -3.40 -37.74 -9.22
N THR A 440 -3.17 -36.95 -8.17
CA THR A 440 -3.46 -37.35 -6.79
C THR A 440 -4.96 -37.41 -6.55
N SER A 441 -5.74 -36.44 -7.03
CA SER A 441 -7.21 -36.47 -6.94
C SER A 441 -7.81 -37.71 -7.58
N LYS A 442 -7.30 -38.12 -8.75
CA LYS A 442 -7.70 -39.39 -9.40
C LYS A 442 -7.35 -40.62 -8.56
N GLN A 443 -6.25 -40.60 -7.79
CA GLN A 443 -5.93 -41.67 -6.86
C GLN A 443 -6.89 -41.68 -5.66
N VAL A 444 -7.18 -40.51 -5.08
CA VAL A 444 -8.13 -40.37 -3.95
C VAL A 444 -9.52 -40.87 -4.35
N GLU A 445 -10.00 -40.55 -5.55
CA GLU A 445 -11.26 -41.07 -6.08
C GLU A 445 -11.29 -42.60 -6.20
N LYS A 446 -10.18 -43.21 -6.62
CA LYS A 446 -10.05 -44.66 -6.68
C LYS A 446 -10.02 -45.29 -5.29
N LEU A 447 -9.34 -44.66 -4.33
CA LEU A 447 -9.32 -45.09 -2.93
C LEU A 447 -10.71 -45.00 -2.30
N ALA A 448 -11.43 -43.88 -2.48
CA ALA A 448 -12.79 -43.70 -1.98
C ALA A 448 -13.74 -44.77 -2.52
N LYS A 449 -13.64 -45.10 -3.82
CA LYS A 449 -14.39 -46.22 -4.42
C LYS A 449 -14.00 -47.58 -3.83
N HIS A 450 -12.70 -47.81 -3.58
CA HIS A 450 -12.20 -49.07 -3.01
C HIS A 450 -12.70 -49.29 -1.57
N PHE A 451 -12.72 -48.24 -0.76
CA PHE A 451 -13.11 -48.27 0.66
C PHE A 451 -14.59 -47.93 0.89
N LYS A 452 -15.45 -47.97 -0.13
CA LYS A 452 -16.88 -47.59 -0.01
C LYS A 452 -17.64 -48.37 1.08
N ALA A 453 -17.21 -49.59 1.39
CA ALA A 453 -17.84 -50.44 2.42
C ALA A 453 -17.25 -50.24 3.83
N GLU A 454 -16.21 -49.40 3.96
CA GLU A 454 -15.54 -49.12 5.24
C GLU A 454 -16.31 -48.02 5.98
N ALA A 455 -17.13 -48.41 6.96
CA ALA A 455 -18.03 -47.48 7.64
C ALA A 455 -17.30 -46.49 8.56
N ASN A 456 -16.06 -46.77 8.96
CA ASN A 456 -15.25 -45.94 9.86
C ASN A 456 -14.20 -45.08 9.12
N LEU A 457 -14.41 -44.80 7.83
CA LEU A 457 -13.47 -44.02 7.00
C LEU A 457 -14.21 -43.04 6.07
N LYS A 458 -13.88 -41.77 6.20
CA LYS A 458 -14.30 -40.69 5.31
C LYS A 458 -13.17 -40.22 4.42
N PHE A 459 -13.52 -39.87 3.19
CA PHE A 459 -12.63 -39.17 2.27
C PHE A 459 -13.10 -37.72 2.18
N ALA A 460 -12.17 -36.79 2.32
CA ALA A 460 -12.42 -35.37 2.28
C ALA A 460 -11.39 -34.67 1.40
N ARG A 461 -11.73 -33.51 0.86
CA ARG A 461 -10.78 -32.61 0.19
C ARG A 461 -10.99 -31.16 0.57
N ILE A 462 -9.90 -30.41 0.63
CA ILE A 462 -9.89 -28.98 0.92
C ILE A 462 -8.99 -28.26 -0.09
N ASP A 463 -9.51 -27.17 -0.67
CA ASP A 463 -8.74 -26.24 -1.49
C ASP A 463 -8.02 -25.25 -0.57
N ALA A 464 -6.70 -25.43 -0.42
CA ALA A 464 -5.86 -24.60 0.45
C ALA A 464 -5.59 -23.20 -0.12
N SER A 465 -6.01 -22.90 -1.36
CA SER A 465 -5.92 -21.55 -1.90
C SER A 465 -7.08 -20.64 -1.46
N LEU A 466 -8.20 -21.26 -1.11
CA LEU A 466 -9.43 -20.58 -0.73
C LEU A 466 -9.78 -20.78 0.75
N ASN A 467 -9.06 -21.64 1.46
CA ASN A 467 -9.35 -22.00 2.84
C ASN A 467 -8.07 -22.07 3.68
N GLU A 468 -8.16 -21.52 4.88
CA GLU A 468 -7.15 -21.54 5.92
C GLU A 468 -7.74 -22.18 7.19
N HIS A 469 -6.89 -22.82 7.98
CA HIS A 469 -7.25 -23.30 9.30
C HIS A 469 -6.00 -23.34 10.18
N PRO A 470 -6.04 -22.88 11.44
CA PRO A 470 -4.85 -22.79 12.30
C PRO A 470 -4.17 -24.14 12.56
N LYS A 471 -4.92 -25.25 12.45
CA LYS A 471 -4.39 -26.62 12.64
C LYS A 471 -4.07 -27.35 11.32
N LEU A 472 -4.16 -26.67 10.17
CA LEU A 472 -3.83 -27.22 8.86
C LEU A 472 -2.57 -26.56 8.32
N GLU A 473 -1.42 -26.99 8.81
CA GLU A 473 -0.12 -26.47 8.39
C GLU A 473 0.44 -27.29 7.21
N VAL A 474 0.25 -26.81 5.98
CA VAL A 474 0.70 -27.48 4.76
C VAL A 474 1.51 -26.55 3.88
N ASN A 475 2.79 -26.90 3.69
CA ASN A 475 3.74 -26.09 2.90
C ASN A 475 3.89 -26.53 1.43
N TYR A 476 3.18 -27.59 1.01
CA TYR A 476 3.28 -28.09 -0.36
C TYR A 476 2.03 -28.84 -0.80
N PHE A 477 1.77 -28.78 -2.11
CA PHE A 477 0.59 -29.39 -2.73
C PHE A 477 1.01 -30.41 -3.81
N PRO A 478 0.23 -31.49 -4.00
CA PRO A 478 -0.81 -31.96 -3.09
C PRO A 478 -0.19 -32.53 -1.80
N THR A 479 -0.98 -32.55 -0.73
CA THR A 479 -0.68 -33.27 0.51
C THR A 479 -1.85 -34.18 0.88
N LEU A 480 -1.57 -35.42 1.25
CA LEU A 480 -2.54 -36.36 1.78
C LEU A 480 -2.29 -36.56 3.27
N LEU A 481 -3.31 -36.32 4.10
CA LEU A 481 -3.26 -36.47 5.55
C LEU A 481 -4.32 -37.48 5.98
N PHE A 482 -3.92 -38.49 6.73
CA PHE A 482 -4.83 -39.40 7.39
C PHE A 482 -4.98 -38.96 8.85
N TYR A 483 -6.20 -38.66 9.27
CA TYR A 483 -6.58 -38.27 10.63
C TYR A 483 -7.25 -39.46 11.33
N PRO A 484 -6.52 -40.23 12.15
CA PRO A 484 -7.07 -41.33 12.94
C PRO A 484 -8.27 -40.90 13.78
N ALA A 485 -9.30 -41.74 13.92
CA ALA A 485 -10.46 -41.47 14.77
C ALA A 485 -10.07 -41.13 16.23
N GLY A 486 -9.12 -41.88 16.78
CA GLY A 486 -8.64 -41.70 18.17
C GLY A 486 -7.51 -40.69 18.36
N ASP A 487 -6.93 -40.12 17.29
CA ASP A 487 -5.81 -39.18 17.38
C ASP A 487 -5.84 -38.14 16.25
N LYS A 488 -6.71 -37.14 16.41
CA LYS A 488 -6.90 -36.07 15.43
C LYS A 488 -5.81 -35.00 15.48
N ALA A 489 -5.07 -34.93 16.59
CA ALA A 489 -4.00 -33.96 16.77
C ALA A 489 -2.74 -34.33 15.98
N ASN A 490 -2.51 -35.62 15.70
CA ASN A 490 -1.32 -36.11 15.02
C ASN A 490 -1.68 -36.78 13.67
N PRO A 491 -2.00 -36.01 12.62
CA PRO A 491 -2.30 -36.60 11.31
C PRO A 491 -1.08 -37.29 10.71
N ILE A 492 -1.32 -38.46 10.13
CA ILE A 492 -0.31 -39.25 9.43
C ILE A 492 -0.21 -38.75 8.00
N LYS A 493 0.95 -38.21 7.64
CA LYS A 493 1.21 -37.74 6.28
C LYS A 493 1.51 -38.90 5.35
N LEU A 494 0.71 -39.08 4.29
CA LEU A 494 0.92 -40.15 3.33
C LEU A 494 1.99 -39.80 2.29
N PRO A 495 2.80 -40.78 1.84
CA PRO A 495 3.88 -40.52 0.91
C PRO A 495 3.37 -40.14 -0.50
N LYS A 496 3.86 -39.01 -1.02
CA LYS A 496 3.43 -38.41 -2.31
C LYS A 496 3.64 -39.31 -3.53
N LYS A 497 4.72 -40.11 -3.56
CA LYS A 497 5.08 -40.97 -4.71
C LYS A 497 4.75 -42.44 -4.44
N SER A 498 3.52 -42.71 -4.02
CA SER A 498 3.06 -44.06 -3.72
C SER A 498 2.09 -44.57 -4.77
N SER A 499 2.15 -45.87 -5.02
CA SER A 499 1.12 -46.56 -5.79
C SER A 499 -0.20 -46.60 -5.02
N LEU A 500 -1.32 -46.76 -5.75
CA LEU A 500 -2.64 -46.92 -5.14
C LEU A 500 -2.68 -48.07 -4.11
N LYS A 501 -1.94 -49.16 -4.39
CA LYS A 501 -1.87 -50.34 -3.52
C LYS A 501 -1.14 -50.03 -2.20
N GLU A 502 -0.05 -49.27 -2.26
CA GLU A 502 0.70 -48.86 -1.06
C GLU A 502 -0.14 -47.91 -0.21
N LEU A 503 -0.81 -46.92 -0.81
CA LEU A 503 -1.71 -46.02 -0.09
C LEU A 503 -2.85 -46.79 0.59
N ALA A 504 -3.49 -47.73 -0.13
CA ALA A 504 -4.54 -48.56 0.45
C ALA A 504 -4.02 -49.44 1.60
N ALA A 505 -2.81 -49.98 1.49
CA ALA A 505 -2.19 -50.78 2.56
C ALA A 505 -1.92 -49.93 3.81
N ILE A 506 -1.39 -48.71 3.66
CA ILE A 506 -1.13 -47.79 4.76
C ILE A 506 -2.45 -47.38 5.43
N ILE A 507 -3.47 -47.00 4.67
CA ILE A 507 -4.79 -46.62 5.20
C ILE A 507 -5.38 -47.78 6.01
N LYS A 508 -5.43 -48.98 5.42
CA LYS A 508 -5.97 -50.17 6.10
C LYS A 508 -5.19 -50.55 7.35
N GLY A 509 -3.86 -50.38 7.35
CA GLY A 509 -3.02 -50.62 8.51
C GLY A 509 -3.38 -49.70 9.69
N ASN A 510 -3.60 -48.41 9.41
CA ASN A 510 -3.91 -47.43 10.45
C ASN A 510 -5.34 -47.54 10.98
N ILE A 511 -6.32 -47.94 10.16
CA ILE A 511 -7.70 -48.20 10.61
C ILE A 511 -7.72 -49.31 11.66
N LYS A 512 -6.98 -50.41 11.44
CA LYS A 512 -6.92 -51.51 12.41
C LYS A 512 -6.35 -51.09 13.75
N ILE A 513 -5.31 -50.26 13.74
CA ILE A 513 -4.68 -49.75 14.97
C ILE A 513 -5.69 -48.91 15.75
N THR A 514 -6.47 -48.07 15.08
CA THR A 514 -7.51 -47.28 15.75
C THR A 514 -8.61 -48.15 16.35
N ASP A 515 -9.05 -49.19 15.66
CA ASP A 515 -10.10 -50.10 16.15
C ASP A 515 -9.61 -50.91 17.36
N ASP A 516 -8.35 -51.35 17.38
CA ASP A 516 -7.76 -52.11 18.50
C ASP A 516 -7.53 -51.26 19.75
N THR A 517 -7.32 -49.95 19.61
CA THR A 517 -7.18 -49.01 20.75
C THR A 517 -8.52 -48.48 21.28
N GLY A 518 -9.64 -48.78 20.61
CA GLY A 518 -10.95 -48.18 20.83
C GLY A 518 -11.99 -49.01 21.61
N VAL A 519 -11.60 -50.04 22.37
CA VAL A 519 -12.52 -50.78 23.26
C VAL A 519 -11.97 -50.90 24.67
N SER A 520 -12.28 -49.90 25.49
CA SER A 520 -12.34 -50.01 26.96
C SER A 520 -13.75 -49.61 27.39
N THR A 521 -14.72 -50.49 27.21
CA THR A 521 -16.03 -50.37 27.85
C THR A 521 -15.88 -50.74 29.32
N ASP A 522 -15.57 -49.76 30.17
CA ASP A 522 -15.81 -49.88 31.61
C ASP A 522 -17.29 -49.56 31.85
N GLN A 523 -18.13 -50.60 31.89
CA GLN A 523 -19.41 -50.50 32.59
C GLN A 523 -19.15 -50.73 34.08
N PRO A 524 -19.63 -49.86 34.98
CA PRO A 524 -19.68 -50.19 36.39
C PRO A 524 -20.64 -51.37 36.57
N LYS A 525 -20.13 -52.49 37.08
CA LYS A 525 -20.98 -53.53 37.63
C LYS A 525 -21.67 -52.99 38.86
N ASP A 526 -23.00 -53.12 38.88
CA ASP A 526 -23.81 -53.04 40.09
C ASP A 526 -23.22 -53.96 41.18
N GLU A 527 -22.98 -53.41 42.37
CA GLU A 527 -22.91 -54.18 43.61
C GLU A 527 -23.86 -53.54 44.64
N LEU A 528 -24.98 -54.26 44.81
CA LEU A 528 -25.83 -54.47 46.01
C LEU A 528 -26.47 -53.28 46.73
#